data_AF-A0A1V9F806-F1
#
_entry.id   AF-A0A1V9F806-F1
#
_cell.length_a   1.000
_cell.length_b   1.000
_cell.length_c   1.000
_cell.angle_alpha   90.00
_cell.angle_beta   90.00
_cell.angle_gamma   90.00
#
_symmetry.space_group_name_H-M   'P 1'
#
loop_
_entity.id
_entity.type
_entity.pdbx_description
1 polymer ?
#
loop_
_entity_poly.entity_id
_entity_poly.type
_entity_poly.pdbx_seq_one_letter_code
_entity_poly.pdbx_strand_id
1 'polypeptide(L)'
;MDRYAPDIIHIQRSIAHFDLKKCQALAGWLAGHIQAMEIDKQLYKVSIEQLNLSTRALHVLRYNDIITIGQLLKKAVNWDDIKVLKGAGEKVLNEIKQKVDELRQTQ
;
A
#
# COMPACT_ATOMS: atom_id res chain seq x y z
N MET A 1 33.17 33.04 -25.06
CA MET A 1 31.98 33.53 -24.33
C MET A 1 30.83 33.42 -25.31
N ASP A 2 29.85 32.52 -25.25
CA ASP A 2 29.41 31.51 -24.28
C ASP A 2 28.76 30.36 -25.07
N ARG A 3 29.16 29.11 -24.81
CA ARG A 3 28.72 27.90 -25.55
C ARG A 3 27.57 27.15 -24.84
N TYR A 4 26.69 27.84 -24.12
CA TYR A 4 25.68 27.20 -23.24
C TYR A 4 24.21 27.57 -23.54
N ALA A 5 23.89 28.17 -24.70
CA ALA A 5 22.54 28.66 -24.98
C ALA A 5 21.48 27.63 -25.43
N PRO A 6 21.76 26.55 -26.18
CA PRO A 6 20.69 25.70 -26.73
C PRO A 6 19.99 24.85 -25.66
N ASP A 7 20.74 24.37 -24.67
CA ASP A 7 20.21 23.52 -23.59
C ASP A 7 19.33 24.32 -22.63
N ILE A 8 19.71 25.57 -22.36
CA ILE A 8 18.93 26.50 -21.51
C ILE A 8 17.59 26.84 -22.17
N ILE A 9 17.55 27.03 -23.49
CA ILE A 9 16.30 27.30 -24.23
C ILE A 9 15.37 26.09 -24.21
N HIS A 10 15.92 24.88 -24.31
CA HIS A 10 15.14 23.65 -24.25
C HIS A 10 14.52 23.45 -22.86
N ILE A 11 15.31 23.69 -21.81
CA ILE A 11 14.83 23.65 -20.42
C ILE A 11 13.78 24.75 -20.18
N GLN A 12 13.98 25.98 -20.67
CA GLN A 12 12.99 27.05 -20.57
C GLN A 12 11.66 26.71 -21.22
N ARG A 13 11.64 26.10 -22.41
CA ARG A 13 10.40 25.70 -23.09
C ARG A 13 9.65 24.58 -22.36
N SER A 14 10.38 23.65 -21.77
CA SER A 14 9.81 22.56 -20.97
C SER A 14 9.22 23.05 -19.65
N ILE A 15 9.83 24.07 -19.02
CA ILE A 15 9.34 24.66 -17.75
C ILE A 15 8.28 25.74 -17.99
N ALA A 16 8.26 26.40 -19.16
CA ALA A 16 7.30 27.47 -19.49
C ALA A 16 5.82 27.08 -19.34
N HIS A 17 5.50 25.80 -19.41
CA HIS A 17 4.12 25.29 -19.30
C HIS A 17 3.76 24.77 -17.90
N PHE A 18 4.73 24.71 -16.99
CA PHE A 18 4.53 24.36 -15.58
C PHE A 18 4.34 25.64 -14.76
N ASP A 19 3.09 26.09 -14.71
CA ASP A 19 2.61 27.05 -13.70
C ASP A 19 2.93 26.51 -12.29
N LEU A 20 3.28 27.40 -11.36
CA LEU A 20 3.41 27.12 -9.93
C LEU A 20 2.30 26.21 -9.39
N LYS A 21 1.04 26.38 -9.84
CA LYS A 21 -0.11 25.52 -9.51
C LYS A 21 0.05 24.08 -9.98
N LYS A 22 0.61 23.85 -11.17
CA LYS A 22 0.90 22.51 -11.68
C LYS A 22 2.02 21.85 -10.89
N CYS A 23 3.05 22.62 -10.52
CA CYS A 23 4.11 22.15 -9.63
C CYS A 23 3.58 21.82 -8.24
N GLN A 24 2.67 22.64 -7.69
CA GLN A 24 1.99 22.37 -6.41
C GLN A 24 1.11 21.12 -6.48
N ALA A 25 0.36 20.94 -7.57
CA ALA A 25 -0.44 19.73 -7.78
C ALA A 25 0.42 18.47 -7.87
N LEU A 26 1.54 18.54 -8.61
CA LEU A 26 2.50 17.44 -8.70
C LEU A 26 3.14 17.15 -7.34
N ALA A 27 3.57 18.17 -6.60
CA ALA A 27 4.15 18.03 -5.28
C ALA A 27 3.15 17.43 -4.28
N GLY A 28 1.89 17.87 -4.32
CA GLY A 28 0.81 17.30 -3.51
C GLY A 28 0.54 15.84 -3.84
N TRP A 29 0.50 15.49 -5.14
CA TRP A 29 0.35 14.10 -5.58
C TRP A 29 1.53 13.23 -5.15
N LEU A 30 2.77 13.71 -5.33
CA LEU A 30 3.97 13.00 -4.91
C LEU A 30 4.03 12.80 -3.40
N ALA A 31 3.69 13.83 -2.62
CA ALA A 31 3.66 13.74 -1.15
C ALA A 31 2.64 12.70 -0.69
N GLY A 32 1.42 12.71 -1.25
CA GLY A 32 0.40 11.71 -0.95
C GLY A 32 0.82 10.30 -1.36
N HIS A 33 1.47 10.15 -2.51
CA HIS A 33 1.97 8.87 -2.99
C HIS A 33 3.08 8.30 -2.10
N ILE A 34 4.06 9.14 -1.70
CA ILE A 34 5.14 8.75 -0.79
C ILE A 34 4.57 8.32 0.57
N GLN A 35 3.61 9.08 1.11
CA GLN A 35 2.95 8.73 2.37
C GLN A 35 2.22 7.39 2.27
N ALA A 36 1.46 7.14 1.20
CA ALA A 36 0.79 5.87 0.98
C ALA A 36 1.79 4.70 0.90
N MET A 37 2.90 4.88 0.17
CA MET A 37 3.96 3.88 0.08
C MET A 37 4.68 3.63 1.42
N GLU A 38 4.83 4.67 2.24
CA GLU A 38 5.45 4.54 3.56
C GLU A 38 4.53 3.82 4.56
N ILE A 39 3.23 4.11 4.55
CA ILE A 39 2.21 3.38 5.31
C ILE A 39 2.22 1.91 4.92
N ASP A 40 2.23 1.60 3.62
CA ASP A 40 2.38 0.23 3.12
C ASP A 40 3.64 -0.40 3.71
N LYS A 41 4.80 0.24 3.58
CA LYS A 41 6.07 -0.29 4.09
C LYS A 41 6.05 -0.58 5.60
N GLN A 42 5.37 0.24 6.40
CA GLN A 42 5.22 -0.01 7.84
C GLN A 42 4.34 -1.23 8.11
N LEU A 43 3.23 -1.40 7.39
CA LEU A 43 2.33 -2.56 7.55
C LEU A 43 3.01 -3.89 7.21
N TYR A 44 3.97 -3.88 6.28
CA TYR A 44 4.80 -5.07 5.99
C TYR A 44 5.78 -5.42 7.12
N LYS A 45 5.99 -4.56 8.12
CA LYS A 45 6.81 -4.85 9.30
C LYS A 45 5.99 -5.31 10.51
N VAL A 46 4.68 -5.06 10.49
CA VAL A 46 3.81 -5.42 11.61
C VAL A 46 3.37 -6.88 11.49
N SER A 47 3.64 -7.67 12.53
CA SER A 47 3.23 -9.08 12.62
C SER A 47 1.71 -9.23 12.68
N ILE A 48 1.17 -10.26 12.02
CA ILE A 48 -0.26 -10.61 12.13
C ILE A 48 -0.68 -10.98 13.56
N GLU A 49 0.27 -11.29 14.46
CA GLU A 49 -0.01 -11.56 15.88
C GLU A 49 -0.67 -10.37 16.59
N GLN A 50 -0.41 -9.15 16.13
CA GLN A 50 -1.02 -7.95 16.70
C GLN A 50 -2.51 -7.79 16.35
N LEU A 51 -3.02 -8.58 15.39
CA LEU A 51 -4.42 -8.50 14.95
C LEU A 51 -5.41 -9.14 15.93
N ASN A 52 -4.94 -9.73 17.03
CA ASN A 52 -5.74 -10.42 18.03
C ASN A 52 -6.73 -11.42 17.42
N LEU A 53 -6.31 -12.09 16.35
CA LEU A 53 -7.05 -13.15 15.68
C LEU A 53 -6.99 -14.44 16.50
N SER A 54 -7.97 -15.31 16.30
CA SER A 54 -7.98 -16.65 16.86
C SER A 54 -6.74 -17.43 16.46
N THR A 55 -6.26 -18.31 17.34
CA THR A 55 -5.10 -19.16 17.08
C THR A 55 -5.24 -19.95 15.78
N ARG A 56 -6.48 -20.34 15.43
CA ARG A 56 -6.78 -21.05 14.19
C ARG A 56 -6.62 -20.14 12.96
N ALA A 57 -7.12 -18.90 13.01
CA ALA A 57 -6.94 -17.94 11.94
C ALA A 57 -5.45 -17.58 11.75
N LEU A 58 -4.71 -17.34 12.85
CA LEU A 58 -3.26 -17.10 12.80
C LEU A 58 -2.51 -18.28 12.17
N HIS A 59 -2.86 -19.51 12.54
CA HIS A 59 -2.22 -20.69 11.98
C HIS A 59 -2.51 -20.85 10.48
N VAL A 60 -3.75 -20.60 10.04
CA VAL A 60 -4.12 -20.61 8.62
C VAL A 60 -3.32 -19.56 7.84
N LEU A 61 -3.19 -18.34 8.37
CA LEU A 61 -2.41 -17.28 7.72
C LEU A 61 -0.94 -17.67 7.60
N ARG A 62 -0.31 -18.16 8.68
CA ARG A 62 1.08 -18.63 8.65
C ARG A 62 1.31 -19.79 7.70
N TYR A 63 0.37 -20.74 7.66
CA TYR A 63 0.45 -21.91 6.78
C TYR A 63 0.40 -21.53 5.29
N ASN A 64 -0.13 -20.34 4.97
CA ASN A 64 -0.16 -19.79 3.63
C ASN A 64 0.85 -18.63 3.45
N ASP A 65 1.93 -18.60 4.25
CA ASP A 65 3.02 -17.63 4.19
C ASP A 65 2.62 -16.16 4.40
N ILE A 66 1.52 -15.93 5.12
CA ILE A 66 1.08 -14.59 5.53
C ILE A 66 1.50 -14.39 7.00
N ILE A 67 2.55 -13.60 7.20
CA ILE A 67 3.14 -13.32 8.51
C ILE A 67 3.00 -11.87 8.93
N THR A 68 2.72 -10.96 8.00
CA THR A 68 2.57 -9.52 8.30
C THR A 68 1.22 -8.96 7.84
N ILE A 69 0.79 -7.87 8.48
CA ILE A 69 -0.46 -7.17 8.15
C ILE A 69 -0.42 -6.69 6.70
N GLY A 70 0.71 -6.18 6.23
CA GLY A 70 0.88 -5.73 4.85
C GLY A 70 0.67 -6.85 3.82
N GLN A 71 1.16 -8.06 4.11
CA GLN A 71 0.91 -9.24 3.25
C GLN A 71 -0.57 -9.63 3.24
N LEU A 72 -1.22 -9.61 4.41
CA LEU A 72 -2.65 -9.89 4.54
C LEU A 72 -3.49 -8.89 3.72
N LEU A 73 -3.24 -7.59 3.88
CA LEU A 73 -3.97 -6.54 3.17
C LEU A 73 -3.74 -6.62 1.66
N LYS A 74 -2.50 -6.89 1.22
CA LYS A 74 -2.18 -7.09 -0.20
C LYS A 74 -2.99 -8.24 -0.80
N LYS A 75 -3.06 -9.37 -0.10
CA LYS A 75 -3.80 -10.54 -0.56
C LYS A 75 -5.31 -10.31 -0.50
N ALA A 76 -5.79 -9.54 0.48
CA ALA A 76 -7.19 -9.16 0.62
C ALA A 76 -7.66 -8.07 -0.36
N VAL A 77 -6.79 -7.50 -1.20
CA VAL A 77 -7.20 -6.67 -2.35
C VAL A 77 -8.12 -7.49 -3.27
N ASN A 78 -7.77 -8.76 -3.48
CA ASN A 78 -8.61 -9.71 -4.18
C ASN A 78 -9.13 -10.76 -3.19
N TRP A 79 -10.38 -10.64 -2.77
CA TRP A 79 -10.94 -11.50 -1.74
C TRP A 79 -10.99 -12.99 -2.14
N ASP A 80 -11.01 -13.30 -3.45
CA ASP A 80 -10.98 -14.69 -3.91
C ASP A 80 -9.63 -15.37 -3.57
N ASP A 81 -8.53 -14.62 -3.48
CA ASP A 81 -7.22 -15.15 -3.04
C ASP A 81 -7.16 -15.50 -1.55
N ILE A 82 -8.08 -14.92 -0.75
CA ILE A 82 -8.27 -15.24 0.66
C ILE A 82 -9.18 -16.47 0.82
N LYS A 83 -10.23 -16.59 -0.01
CA LYS A 83 -11.15 -17.74 0.05
C LYS A 83 -10.46 -19.08 -0.25
N VAL A 84 -9.44 -19.07 -1.10
CA VAL A 84 -8.69 -20.28 -1.48
C VAL A 84 -7.58 -20.67 -0.50
N LEU A 85 -7.44 -19.95 0.62
CA LEU A 85 -6.42 -20.27 1.64
C LEU A 85 -6.64 -21.69 2.18
N LYS A 86 -5.60 -22.51 2.10
CA LYS A 86 -5.67 -23.90 2.54
C LYS A 86 -5.88 -23.93 4.06
N GLY A 87 -6.91 -24.65 4.49
CA GLY A 87 -7.29 -24.78 5.90
C GLY A 87 -8.20 -23.66 6.43
N ALA A 88 -8.56 -22.67 5.60
CA ALA A 88 -9.50 -21.62 5.97
C ALA A 88 -10.94 -22.14 5.88
N GLY A 89 -11.57 -22.38 7.03
CA GLY A 89 -13.01 -22.62 7.11
C GLY A 89 -13.79 -21.30 7.10
N GLU A 90 -15.11 -21.37 6.88
CA GLU A 90 -15.99 -20.20 6.82
C GLU A 90 -15.87 -19.26 8.03
N LYS A 91 -15.77 -19.81 9.25
CA LYS A 91 -15.56 -19.02 10.47
C LYS A 91 -14.25 -18.23 10.45
N VAL A 92 -13.16 -18.84 9.97
CA VAL A 92 -11.84 -18.20 9.87
C VAL A 92 -11.87 -17.12 8.80
N LEU A 93 -12.52 -17.39 7.65
CA LEU A 93 -12.65 -16.40 6.58
C LEU A 93 -13.45 -15.18 7.02
N ASN A 94 -14.55 -15.37 7.76
CA ASN A 94 -15.36 -14.28 8.30
C ASN A 94 -14.58 -13.45 9.33
N GLU A 95 -13.82 -14.11 10.20
CA GLU A 95 -12.97 -13.43 11.19
C GLU A 95 -11.87 -12.58 10.51
N ILE A 96 -11.17 -13.16 9.52
CA ILE A 96 -10.17 -12.44 8.72
C ILE A 96 -10.82 -11.25 8.01
N LYS A 97 -12.03 -11.42 7.46
CA LYS A 97 -12.75 -10.36 6.76
C LYS A 97 -13.05 -9.18 7.67
N GLN A 98 -13.66 -9.45 8.83
CA GLN A 98 -13.96 -8.42 9.82
C GLN A 98 -12.70 -7.64 10.21
N LYS A 99 -11.60 -8.35 10.46
CA LYS A 99 -10.34 -7.70 10.85
C LYS A 99 -9.73 -6.86 9.72
N VAL A 100 -9.80 -7.34 8.48
CA VAL A 100 -9.36 -6.57 7.30
C VAL A 100 -10.20 -5.31 7.11
N ASP A 101 -11.52 -5.41 7.29
CA ASP A 101 -12.42 -4.26 7.17
C ASP A 101 -12.15 -3.21 8.28
N GLU A 102 -11.91 -3.64 9.52
CA GLU A 102 -11.49 -2.77 10.63
C GLU A 102 -10.18 -2.02 10.33
N LEU A 103 -9.17 -2.72 9.80
CA LEU A 103 -7.89 -2.12 9.42
C LEU A 103 -8.03 -1.08 8.31
N ARG A 104 -8.93 -1.31 7.35
CA ARG A 104 -9.20 -0.37 6.24
C ARG A 104 -9.94 0.88 6.68
N GLN A 105 -10.78 0.78 7.71
CA GLN A 105 -11.53 1.93 8.26
C GLN A 105 -10.69 2.77 9.24
N THR A 106 -9.60 2.22 9.78
CA THR A 106 -8.70 2.93 10.69
C THR A 106 -7.60 3.73 9.95
N GLN A 107 -7.48 3.55 8.63
CA GLN A 107 -6.62 4.34 7.73
C GLN A 107 -7.39 5.51 7.13
#